data_AF-A0A4Y8Y436-F1
#
_entry.id   AF-A0A4Y8Y436-F1
#
_cell.length_a   1.000
_cell.length_b   1.000
_cell.length_c   1.000
_cell.angle_alpha   90.00
_cell.angle_beta   90.00
_cell.angle_gamma   90.00
#
_symmetry.space_group_name_H-M   'P 1'
#
loop_
_entity.id
_entity.type
_entity.pdbx_description
1 polymer ?
#
loop_
_entity_poly.entity_id
_entity_poly.type
_entity_poly.pdbx_seq_one_letter_code
_entity_poly.pdbx_strand_id
1 'polypeptide(L)'
;MFYANSAMPNHYTAMGAVAATGCFLLREPGRGAYAGIVAGLAVVTLMRPNDGAAVALPLLAAALLVPAWRGRGRAAAVVAGVAAGAAPWVVEAWLRFGGVARRLAEASDTQGGMRPVLSLKAHLTALDGPLLCRPCTGDTVASGVVEWWLLLPLLVVLGLWTTRRAGQATGPLWLAVAVAVSVSLPYLFLVPYAAPRFLLPGYALLVLPAALGLLAAARRARRSRPLAVALVLVLLGHAAVQITQVRTHVSVQERARGDWQRISAVLRENGVRPPCLIKGNSLAIPVAYTAGCASAGMDDPAPATAVILRRTDPPRWARDWPRRPVPGTYNPGWSVAVRP
;
A
#
# COMPACT_ATOMS: atom_id res chain seq x y z
N MET A 1 1.85 -10.04 9.31
CA MET A 1 1.86 -8.76 8.56
C MET A 1 0.43 -8.41 8.15
N PHE A 2 -0.13 -7.32 8.67
CA PHE A 2 -1.55 -6.97 8.50
C PHE A 2 -1.99 -6.75 7.04
N TYR A 3 -1.14 -6.15 6.20
CA TYR A 3 -1.47 -5.86 4.80
C TYR A 3 -1.01 -6.91 3.78
N ALA A 4 -0.37 -8.00 4.21
CA ALA A 4 0.31 -8.92 3.29
C ALA A 4 -0.63 -9.61 2.29
N ASN A 5 -1.85 -9.94 2.70
CA ASN A 5 -2.86 -10.59 1.87
C ASN A 5 -3.83 -9.60 1.20
N SER A 6 -3.56 -8.30 1.27
CA SER A 6 -4.45 -7.31 0.67
C SER A 6 -4.26 -7.26 -0.85
N ALA A 7 -5.37 -7.20 -1.59
CA ALA A 7 -5.37 -7.12 -3.07
C ALA A 7 -4.70 -5.85 -3.63
N MET A 8 -4.30 -4.90 -2.78
CA MET A 8 -3.42 -3.80 -3.18
C MET A 8 -1.99 -4.09 -2.68
N PRO A 9 -1.09 -4.53 -3.56
CA PRO A 9 0.09 -5.34 -3.24
C PRO A 9 1.31 -4.58 -2.67
N ASN A 10 1.09 -3.58 -1.80
CA ASN A 10 2.18 -2.73 -1.30
C ASN A 10 3.27 -3.50 -0.53
N HIS A 11 2.92 -4.65 0.06
CA HIS A 11 3.90 -5.53 0.70
C HIS A 11 4.88 -6.14 -0.30
N TYR A 12 4.37 -6.66 -1.43
CA TYR A 12 5.20 -7.21 -2.49
C TYR A 12 6.06 -6.13 -3.14
N THR A 13 5.51 -4.92 -3.33
CA THR A 13 6.26 -3.73 -3.76
C THR A 13 7.39 -3.40 -2.77
N ALA A 14 7.12 -3.42 -1.47
CA ALA A 14 8.14 -3.16 -0.45
C ALA A 14 9.28 -4.20 -0.47
N MET A 15 8.93 -5.49 -0.56
CA MET A 15 9.92 -6.57 -0.62
C MET A 15 10.76 -6.52 -1.90
N GLY A 16 10.12 -6.28 -3.05
CA GLY A 16 10.82 -6.13 -4.32
C GLY A 16 11.75 -4.90 -4.34
N ALA A 17 11.34 -3.77 -3.74
CA ALA A 17 12.16 -2.57 -3.65
C ALA A 17 13.40 -2.77 -2.77
N VAL A 18 13.24 -3.42 -1.61
CA VAL A 18 14.36 -3.76 -0.72
C VAL A 18 15.30 -4.76 -1.39
N ALA A 19 14.77 -5.81 -2.02
CA ALA A 19 15.56 -6.81 -2.73
C ALA A 19 16.38 -6.18 -3.87
N ALA A 20 15.73 -5.39 -4.74
CA ALA A 20 16.41 -4.72 -5.84
C ALA A 20 17.50 -3.76 -5.36
N THR A 21 17.19 -2.94 -4.34
CA THR A 21 18.16 -1.99 -3.77
C THR A 21 19.34 -2.71 -3.09
N GLY A 22 19.07 -3.77 -2.33
CA GLY A 22 20.10 -4.58 -1.69
C GLY A 22 21.02 -5.29 -2.69
N CYS A 23 20.45 -5.94 -3.70
CA CYS A 23 21.22 -6.59 -4.77
C CYS A 23 22.04 -5.59 -5.59
N PHE A 24 21.50 -4.38 -5.83
CA PHE A 24 22.20 -3.29 -6.51
C PHE A 24 23.47 -2.85 -5.77
N LEU A 25 23.40 -2.82 -4.44
CA LEU A 25 24.46 -2.36 -3.54
C LEU A 25 25.59 -3.38 -3.32
N LEU A 26 25.46 -4.61 -3.84
CA LEU A 26 26.55 -5.59 -3.80
C LEU A 26 27.76 -5.05 -4.57
N ARG A 27 28.94 -5.09 -3.92
CA ARG A 27 30.19 -4.52 -4.44
C ARG A 27 30.58 -5.14 -5.78
N GLU A 28 30.51 -6.47 -5.86
CA GLU A 28 30.80 -7.27 -7.05
C GLU A 28 29.53 -7.98 -7.54
N PRO A 29 28.75 -7.35 -8.42
CA PRO A 29 27.47 -7.89 -8.86
C PRO A 29 27.70 -9.04 -9.84
N GLY A 30 27.53 -10.27 -9.35
CA GLY A 30 27.44 -11.47 -10.18
C GLY A 30 26.04 -11.66 -10.80
N ARG A 31 25.84 -12.78 -11.49
CA ARG A 31 24.56 -13.12 -12.14
C ARG A 31 23.38 -13.12 -11.16
N GLY A 32 23.57 -13.63 -9.94
CA GLY A 32 22.54 -13.63 -8.90
C GLY A 32 22.12 -12.23 -8.44
N ALA A 33 23.07 -11.29 -8.36
CA ALA A 33 22.77 -9.90 -8.01
C ALA A 33 21.92 -9.23 -9.10
N TYR A 34 22.30 -9.39 -10.37
CA TYR A 34 21.51 -8.86 -11.47
C TYR A 34 20.12 -9.51 -11.57
N ALA A 35 20.03 -10.83 -11.38
CA ALA A 35 18.75 -11.52 -11.31
C ALA A 35 17.87 -10.98 -10.18
N GLY A 36 18.45 -10.69 -9.00
CA GLY A 36 17.73 -10.08 -7.88
C GLY A 36 17.23 -8.66 -8.17
N ILE A 37 18.03 -7.83 -8.87
CA ILE A 37 17.60 -6.50 -9.32
C ILE A 37 16.43 -6.63 -10.30
N VAL A 38 16.57 -7.48 -11.33
CA VAL A 38 15.55 -7.70 -12.36
C VAL A 38 14.27 -8.23 -11.73
N ALA A 39 14.34 -9.29 -10.92
CA ALA A 39 13.19 -9.91 -10.29
C ALA A 39 12.51 -8.95 -9.30
N GLY A 40 13.27 -8.24 -8.48
CA GLY A 40 12.74 -7.26 -7.53
C GLY A 40 11.96 -6.15 -8.24
N LEU A 41 12.54 -5.53 -9.27
CA LEU A 41 11.88 -4.47 -10.05
C LEU A 41 10.73 -4.99 -10.92
N ALA A 42 10.82 -6.20 -11.45
CA ALA A 42 9.72 -6.83 -12.17
C ALA A 42 8.51 -7.01 -11.25
N VAL A 43 8.72 -7.50 -10.02
CA VAL A 43 7.65 -7.62 -9.01
C VAL A 43 7.07 -6.27 -8.64
N VAL A 44 7.92 -5.27 -8.32
CA VAL A 44 7.48 -3.91 -7.98
C VAL A 44 6.61 -3.35 -9.10
N THR A 45 7.07 -3.44 -10.35
CA THR A 45 6.44 -2.81 -11.51
C THR A 45 5.17 -3.55 -11.94
N LEU A 46 5.17 -4.88 -11.89
CA LEU A 46 3.99 -5.71 -12.16
C LEU A 46 2.86 -5.38 -11.18
N MET A 47 3.21 -5.24 -9.90
CA MET A 47 2.28 -4.94 -8.84
C MET A 47 1.79 -3.49 -8.88
N ARG A 48 2.71 -2.55 -9.12
CA ARG A 48 2.48 -1.10 -9.08
C ARG A 48 3.43 -0.39 -10.06
N PRO A 49 3.05 -0.19 -11.34
CA PRO A 49 3.94 0.37 -12.36
C PRO A 49 4.56 1.72 -11.99
N ASN A 50 3.78 2.60 -11.35
CA ASN A 50 4.25 3.91 -10.88
C ASN A 50 5.33 3.80 -9.81
N ASP A 51 5.21 2.84 -8.88
CA ASP A 51 6.24 2.58 -7.87
C ASP A 51 7.48 1.95 -8.52
N GLY A 52 7.29 1.13 -9.55
CA GLY A 52 8.39 0.60 -10.37
C GLY A 52 9.28 1.70 -10.93
N ALA A 53 8.66 2.70 -11.56
CA ALA A 53 9.36 3.88 -12.06
C ALA A 53 10.03 4.69 -10.93
N ALA A 54 9.32 4.90 -9.82
CA ALA A 54 9.83 5.65 -8.67
C ALA A 54 11.03 4.96 -7.99
N VAL A 55 11.02 3.63 -7.87
CA VAL A 55 12.16 2.86 -7.33
C VAL A 55 13.32 2.85 -8.33
N ALA A 56 13.04 2.68 -9.63
CA ALA A 56 14.07 2.57 -10.65
C ALA A 56 14.85 3.87 -10.87
N LEU A 57 14.21 5.04 -10.73
CA LEU A 57 14.84 6.35 -10.97
C LEU A 57 16.13 6.58 -10.15
N PRO A 58 16.13 6.48 -8.81
CA PRO A 58 17.36 6.62 -8.03
C PRO A 58 18.38 5.50 -8.28
N LEU A 59 17.95 4.27 -8.62
CA LEU A 59 18.86 3.18 -8.96
C LEU A 59 19.55 3.40 -10.33
N LEU A 60 18.82 3.89 -11.33
CA LEU A 60 19.40 4.28 -12.62
C LEU A 60 20.34 5.47 -12.46
N ALA A 61 19.92 6.50 -11.74
CA ALA A 61 20.78 7.65 -11.44
C ALA A 61 22.06 7.20 -10.74
N ALA A 62 21.96 6.30 -9.76
CA ALA A 62 23.12 5.70 -9.09
C ALA A 62 24.03 4.92 -10.06
N ALA A 63 23.46 4.11 -10.95
CA ALA A 63 24.20 3.31 -11.93
C ALA A 63 24.89 4.14 -13.03
N LEU A 64 24.44 5.38 -13.25
CA LEU A 64 24.99 6.28 -14.26
C LEU A 64 25.94 7.31 -13.65
N LEU A 65 25.58 7.88 -12.49
CA LEU A 65 26.23 9.06 -11.95
C LEU A 65 27.24 8.74 -10.84
N VAL A 66 27.04 7.70 -10.04
CA VAL A 66 27.91 7.40 -8.88
C VAL A 66 29.10 6.54 -9.32
N PRO A 67 30.35 7.04 -9.26
CA PRO A 67 31.52 6.31 -9.79
C PRO A 67 31.68 4.91 -9.21
N ALA A 68 31.41 4.75 -7.91
CA ALA A 68 31.52 3.47 -7.20
C ALA A 68 30.50 2.41 -7.65
N TRP A 69 29.40 2.81 -8.27
CA TRP A 69 28.32 1.91 -8.71
C TRP A 69 28.09 1.95 -10.22
N ARG A 70 28.85 2.79 -10.94
CA ARG A 70 28.68 2.97 -12.38
C ARG A 70 28.88 1.65 -13.10
N GLY A 71 27.95 1.29 -13.97
CA GLY A 71 28.06 0.03 -14.72
C GLY A 71 26.88 -0.26 -15.63
N ARG A 72 27.17 -0.60 -16.88
CA ARG A 72 26.16 -0.97 -17.88
C ARG A 72 25.31 -2.15 -17.42
N GLY A 73 25.89 -3.12 -16.72
CA GLY A 73 25.17 -4.28 -16.18
C GLY A 73 24.10 -3.89 -15.15
N ARG A 74 24.41 -2.98 -14.21
CA ARG A 74 23.43 -2.49 -13.22
C ARG A 74 22.31 -1.69 -13.91
N ALA A 75 22.66 -0.79 -14.83
CA ALA A 75 21.67 -0.03 -15.58
C ALA A 75 20.75 -0.95 -16.41
N ALA A 76 21.33 -1.91 -17.14
CA ALA A 76 20.59 -2.87 -17.93
C ALA A 76 19.67 -3.74 -17.06
N ALA A 77 20.13 -4.20 -15.90
CA ALA A 77 19.30 -4.96 -14.96
C ALA A 77 18.11 -4.15 -14.43
N VAL A 78 18.30 -2.87 -14.14
CA VAL A 78 17.21 -1.99 -13.70
C VAL A 78 16.18 -1.79 -14.81
N VAL A 79 16.64 -1.46 -16.03
CA VAL A 79 15.76 -1.30 -17.20
C VAL A 79 15.02 -2.60 -17.51
N ALA A 80 15.70 -3.74 -17.51
CA ALA A 80 15.12 -5.05 -17.79
C ALA A 80 14.05 -5.43 -16.76
N GLY A 81 14.28 -5.20 -15.47
CA GLY A 81 13.29 -5.46 -14.43
C GLY A 81 12.02 -4.62 -14.59
N VAL A 82 12.16 -3.31 -14.81
CA VAL A 82 11.02 -2.42 -15.06
C VAL A 82 10.27 -2.82 -16.33
N ALA A 83 10.99 -3.08 -17.44
CA ALA A 83 10.37 -3.47 -18.70
C ALA A 83 9.60 -4.79 -18.57
N ALA A 84 10.19 -5.80 -17.90
CA ALA A 84 9.54 -7.08 -17.68
C ALA A 84 8.25 -6.96 -16.85
N GLY A 85 8.25 -6.15 -15.79
CA GLY A 85 7.05 -5.94 -14.98
C GLY A 85 6.01 -5.03 -15.64
N ALA A 86 6.43 -4.07 -16.47
CA ALA A 86 5.53 -3.16 -17.17
C ALA A 86 4.87 -3.80 -18.40
N ALA A 87 5.50 -4.80 -19.03
CA ALA A 87 5.04 -5.37 -20.28
C ALA A 87 3.57 -5.84 -20.26
N PRO A 88 3.09 -6.63 -19.27
CA PRO A 88 1.68 -7.02 -19.21
C PRO A 88 0.73 -5.82 -19.10
N TRP A 89 1.12 -4.80 -18.33
CA TRP A 89 0.33 -3.59 -18.13
C TRP A 89 0.24 -2.74 -19.41
N VAL A 90 1.35 -2.62 -20.14
CA VAL A 90 1.39 -1.88 -21.42
C VAL A 90 0.57 -2.60 -22.49
N VAL A 91 0.72 -3.92 -22.62
CA VAL A 91 -0.06 -4.73 -23.57
C VAL A 91 -1.55 -4.60 -23.28
N GLU A 92 -1.96 -4.74 -22.01
CA GLU A 92 -3.35 -4.58 -21.62
C GLU A 92 -3.87 -3.15 -21.87
N ALA A 93 -3.04 -2.12 -21.67
CA ALA A 93 -3.42 -0.74 -21.96
C ALA A 93 -3.82 -0.56 -23.43
N TRP A 94 -3.08 -1.17 -24.36
CA TRP A 94 -3.42 -1.10 -25.79
C TRP A 94 -4.62 -1.97 -26.16
N LEU A 95 -4.73 -3.17 -25.60
CA LEU A 95 -5.81 -4.11 -25.95
C LEU A 95 -7.19 -3.70 -25.38
N ARG A 96 -7.23 -3.06 -24.20
CA ARG A 96 -8.49 -2.82 -23.47
C ARG A 96 -8.83 -1.35 -23.26
N PHE A 97 -7.82 -0.48 -23.20
CA PHE A 97 -8.01 0.92 -22.81
C PHE A 97 -7.75 1.89 -23.96
N GLY A 98 -7.34 1.42 -25.14
CA GLY A 98 -7.00 2.29 -26.28
C GLY A 98 -5.67 3.03 -26.14
N GLY A 99 -4.78 2.54 -25.28
CA GLY A 99 -3.41 3.05 -25.12
C GLY A 99 -3.05 3.43 -23.68
N VAL A 100 -1.76 3.65 -23.45
CA VAL A 100 -1.18 3.97 -22.14
C VAL A 100 -1.75 5.25 -21.53
N ALA A 101 -1.86 6.33 -22.33
CA ALA A 101 -2.35 7.61 -21.85
C ALA A 101 -3.81 7.53 -21.37
N ARG A 102 -4.67 6.82 -22.12
CA ARG A 102 -6.09 6.65 -21.76
C ARG A 102 -6.25 5.80 -20.50
N ARG A 103 -5.46 4.73 -20.36
CA ARG A 103 -5.41 3.94 -19.12
C ARG A 103 -4.96 4.77 -17.92
N LEU A 104 -3.97 5.66 -18.09
CA LEU A 104 -3.51 6.55 -17.02
C LEU A 104 -4.57 7.59 -16.62
N ALA A 105 -5.29 8.15 -17.59
CA ALA A 105 -6.40 9.08 -17.32
C ALA A 105 -7.52 8.40 -16.52
N GLU A 106 -7.96 7.22 -16.97
CA GLU A 106 -9.00 6.44 -16.27
C GLU A 106 -8.55 5.99 -14.88
N ALA A 107 -7.28 5.60 -14.74
CA ALA A 107 -6.70 5.31 -13.44
C ALA A 107 -6.68 6.55 -12.54
N SER A 108 -6.32 7.73 -13.07
CA SER A 108 -6.34 8.99 -12.32
C SER A 108 -7.74 9.29 -11.78
N ASP A 109 -8.77 9.20 -12.63
CA ASP A 109 -10.16 9.43 -12.26
C ASP A 109 -10.62 8.44 -11.18
N THR A 110 -10.29 7.16 -11.37
CA THR A 110 -10.56 6.09 -10.39
C THR A 110 -9.84 6.33 -9.07
N GLN A 111 -8.68 7.00 -9.07
CA GLN A 111 -7.90 7.37 -7.89
C GLN A 111 -8.27 8.75 -7.32
N GLY A 112 -9.38 9.37 -7.76
CA GLY A 112 -9.87 10.64 -7.21
C GLY A 112 -9.22 11.88 -7.83
N GLY A 113 -8.67 11.72 -9.04
CA GLY A 113 -8.02 12.75 -9.83
C GLY A 113 -6.64 13.10 -9.30
N MET A 114 -5.61 12.36 -9.74
CA MET A 114 -4.22 12.67 -9.42
C MET A 114 -3.87 14.08 -9.89
N ARG A 115 -3.30 14.87 -8.99
CA ARG A 115 -2.94 16.27 -9.21
C ARG A 115 -1.90 16.70 -8.18
N PRO A 116 -1.09 17.74 -8.44
CA PRO A 116 -0.22 18.31 -7.43
C PRO A 116 -1.01 18.70 -6.17
N VAL A 117 -0.71 18.05 -5.04
CA VAL A 117 -1.39 18.22 -3.76
C VAL A 117 -0.49 17.79 -2.61
N LEU A 118 -0.36 18.57 -1.55
CA LEU A 118 0.33 18.12 -0.34
C LEU A 118 -0.63 17.32 0.56
N SER A 119 -0.55 16.00 0.52
CA SER A 119 -1.43 15.08 1.27
C SER A 119 -0.86 14.66 2.64
N LEU A 120 0.16 15.37 3.15
CA LEU A 120 0.81 15.02 4.42
C LEU A 120 -0.18 14.96 5.59
N LYS A 121 -1.10 15.93 5.69
CA LYS A 121 -2.15 15.91 6.71
C LYS A 121 -3.00 14.65 6.63
N ALA A 122 -3.42 14.26 5.42
CA ALA A 122 -4.19 13.03 5.20
C ALA A 122 -3.41 11.78 5.65
N HIS A 123 -2.09 11.75 5.40
CA HIS A 123 -1.25 10.65 5.86
C HIS A 123 -1.13 10.59 7.39
N LEU A 124 -0.94 11.73 8.05
CA LEU A 124 -0.89 11.79 9.53
C LEU A 124 -2.23 11.39 10.16
N THR A 125 -3.33 11.87 9.59
CA THR A 125 -4.69 11.47 9.95
C THR A 125 -4.90 9.96 9.81
N ALA A 126 -4.40 9.35 8.73
CA ALA A 126 -4.57 7.93 8.47
C ALA A 126 -3.73 7.03 9.39
N LEU A 127 -2.73 7.55 10.13
CA LEU A 127 -1.86 6.75 11.00
C LEU A 127 -2.62 6.07 12.15
N ASP A 128 -3.65 6.74 12.68
CA ASP A 128 -4.58 6.24 13.72
C ASP A 128 -6.04 6.19 13.23
N GLY A 129 -6.28 6.74 12.04
CA GLY A 129 -7.61 6.90 11.46
C GLY A 129 -8.05 5.73 10.59
N PRO A 130 -8.95 5.97 9.61
CA PRO A 130 -9.41 4.90 8.72
C PRO A 130 -8.25 4.36 7.86
N LEU A 131 -8.21 3.03 7.69
CA LEU A 131 -7.20 2.33 6.87
C LEU A 131 -7.20 2.77 5.40
N LEU A 132 -8.26 3.44 4.97
CA LEU A 132 -8.38 4.17 3.73
C LEU A 132 -9.23 5.41 3.99
N CYS A 133 -8.61 6.57 3.91
CA CYS A 133 -9.23 7.86 4.10
C CYS A 133 -9.51 8.46 2.72
N ARG A 134 -10.77 8.48 2.25
CA ARG A 134 -11.17 8.96 0.91
C ARG A 134 -12.65 9.39 0.85
N PRO A 135 -12.99 10.70 0.77
CA PRO A 135 -12.11 11.86 0.97
C PRO A 135 -11.73 12.04 2.45
N CYS A 136 -10.62 12.75 2.71
CA CYS A 136 -10.10 13.00 4.06
C CYS A 136 -10.57 14.35 4.63
N THR A 137 -11.86 14.50 4.90
CA THR A 137 -12.46 15.82 5.23
C THR A 137 -12.96 16.00 6.67
N GLY A 138 -12.75 15.04 7.59
CA GLY A 138 -13.33 15.14 8.95
C GLY A 138 -12.52 14.56 10.11
N ASP A 139 -11.35 13.98 9.85
CA ASP A 139 -10.61 13.22 10.86
C ASP A 139 -9.49 14.07 11.48
N THR A 140 -9.40 14.08 12.80
CA THR A 140 -8.36 14.77 13.57
C THR A 140 -7.05 13.97 13.56
N VAL A 141 -5.93 14.67 13.72
CA VAL A 141 -4.61 14.03 13.85
C VAL A 141 -4.41 13.66 15.31
N ALA A 142 -4.36 12.36 15.62
CA ALA A 142 -4.04 11.89 16.96
C ALA A 142 -2.54 12.07 17.26
N SER A 143 -2.21 12.93 18.22
CA SER A 143 -0.81 13.32 18.53
C SER A 143 0.07 12.14 18.94
N GLY A 144 -0.45 11.24 19.78
CA GLY A 144 0.33 10.12 20.31
C GLY A 144 0.90 9.20 19.22
N VAL A 145 0.15 8.92 18.16
CA VAL A 145 0.60 8.03 17.07
C VAL A 145 1.62 8.73 16.15
N VAL A 146 1.45 10.04 15.94
CA VAL A 146 2.42 10.85 15.19
C VAL A 146 3.77 10.92 15.89
N GLU A 147 3.78 11.04 17.22
CA GLU A 147 5.03 11.04 18.01
C GLU A 147 5.83 9.75 17.80
N TRP A 148 5.17 8.58 17.81
CA TRP A 148 5.84 7.31 17.51
C TRP A 148 6.26 7.17 16.06
N TRP A 149 5.57 7.83 15.12
CA TRP A 149 5.96 7.86 13.72
C TRP A 149 7.27 8.66 13.50
N LEU A 150 7.49 9.73 14.27
CA LEU A 150 8.72 10.52 14.24
C LEU A 150 9.95 9.76 14.76
N LEU A 151 9.77 8.66 15.50
CA LEU A 151 10.87 7.81 15.93
C LEU A 151 11.66 7.25 14.73
N LEU A 152 10.98 6.93 13.62
CA LEU A 152 11.62 6.41 12.42
C LEU A 152 12.65 7.39 11.82
N PRO A 153 12.30 8.63 11.43
CA PRO A 153 13.28 9.57 10.88
C PRO A 153 14.40 9.90 11.89
N LEU A 154 14.12 9.96 13.19
CA LEU A 154 15.15 10.15 14.22
C LEU A 154 16.18 9.00 14.22
N LEU A 155 15.72 7.76 14.17
CA LEU A 155 16.58 6.58 14.09
C LEU A 155 17.35 6.52 12.76
N VAL A 156 16.72 6.92 11.64
CA VAL A 156 17.41 7.01 10.34
C VAL A 156 18.56 8.00 10.40
N VAL A 157 18.33 9.21 10.93
CA VAL A 157 19.36 10.24 11.10
C VAL A 157 20.48 9.75 12.02
N LEU A 158 20.13 9.11 13.14
CA LEU A 158 21.11 8.52 14.05
C LEU A 158 21.94 7.42 13.38
N GLY A 159 21.32 6.56 12.58
CA GLY A 159 22.00 5.51 11.82
C GLY A 159 22.98 6.07 10.80
N LEU A 160 22.55 7.06 10.01
CA LEU A 160 23.42 7.76 9.06
C LEU A 160 24.59 8.44 9.76
N TRP A 161 24.32 9.17 10.84
CA TRP A 161 25.32 9.91 11.60
C TRP A 161 26.35 8.98 12.25
N THR A 162 25.92 7.91 12.89
CA THR A 162 26.84 6.96 13.55
C THR A 162 27.68 6.17 12.56
N THR A 163 27.11 5.79 11.42
CA THR A 163 27.86 5.14 10.32
C THR A 163 28.95 6.08 9.79
N ARG A 164 28.62 7.35 9.58
CA ARG A 164 29.58 8.39 9.16
C ARG A 164 30.69 8.59 10.19
N ARG A 165 30.33 8.73 11.48
CA ARG A 165 31.27 8.89 12.59
C ARG A 165 32.24 7.72 12.74
N ALA A 166 31.80 6.51 12.38
CA ALA A 166 32.63 5.31 12.39
C ALA A 166 33.56 5.19 11.17
N GLY A 167 33.58 6.18 10.26
CA GLY A 167 34.37 6.15 9.03
C GLY A 167 33.88 5.14 7.99
N GLN A 168 32.66 4.61 8.17
CA GLN A 168 32.09 3.61 7.25
C GLN A 168 31.43 4.29 6.05
N ALA A 169 31.37 3.57 4.92
CA ALA A 169 30.73 4.06 3.71
C ALA A 169 29.22 4.27 3.92
N THR A 170 28.76 5.51 3.87
CA THR A 170 27.33 5.86 4.03
C THR A 170 26.54 5.82 2.72
N GLY A 171 27.20 5.69 1.57
CA GLY A 171 26.56 5.63 0.25
C GLY A 171 25.37 4.67 0.19
N PRO A 172 25.53 3.40 0.61
CA PRO A 172 24.44 2.42 0.61
C PRO A 172 23.19 2.87 1.38
N LEU A 173 23.37 3.50 2.55
CA LEU A 173 22.27 4.01 3.35
C LEU A 173 21.57 5.20 2.68
N TRP A 174 22.33 6.09 2.06
CA TRP A 174 21.78 7.21 1.30
C TRP A 174 21.02 6.75 0.06
N LEU A 175 21.47 5.68 -0.62
CA LEU A 175 20.69 5.09 -1.71
C LEU A 175 19.35 4.55 -1.22
N ALA A 176 19.34 3.80 -0.10
CA ALA A 176 18.09 3.32 0.50
C ALA A 176 17.15 4.48 0.87
N VAL A 177 17.68 5.56 1.44
CA VAL A 177 16.90 6.78 1.72
C VAL A 177 16.39 7.44 0.43
N ALA A 178 17.22 7.55 -0.61
CA ALA A 178 16.82 8.15 -1.88
C ALA A 178 15.69 7.36 -2.56
N VAL A 179 15.78 6.02 -2.57
CA VAL A 179 14.72 5.14 -3.07
C VAL A 179 13.46 5.28 -2.21
N ALA A 180 13.60 5.33 -0.89
CA ALA A 180 12.47 5.49 0.03
C ALA A 180 11.73 6.81 -0.17
N VAL A 181 12.47 7.92 -0.33
CA VAL A 181 11.92 9.23 -0.64
C VAL A 181 11.24 9.18 -2.00
N SER A 182 11.92 8.67 -3.03
CA SER A 182 11.40 8.65 -4.40
C SER A 182 10.07 7.90 -4.52
N VAL A 183 9.94 6.72 -3.88
CA VAL A 183 8.68 5.95 -3.87
C VAL A 183 7.59 6.59 -2.99
N SER A 184 7.95 7.42 -2.01
CA SER A 184 7.00 8.09 -1.13
C SER A 184 6.45 9.39 -1.72
N LEU A 185 7.23 10.09 -2.55
CA LEU A 185 6.87 11.40 -3.10
C LEU A 185 5.53 11.39 -3.86
N PRO A 186 5.23 10.44 -4.77
CA PRO A 186 3.94 10.43 -5.46
C PRO A 186 2.74 10.38 -4.51
N TYR A 187 2.85 9.64 -3.40
CA TYR A 187 1.78 9.56 -2.42
C TYR A 187 1.58 10.85 -1.65
N LEU A 188 2.67 11.53 -1.29
CA LEU A 188 2.65 12.78 -0.55
C LEU A 188 2.28 14.00 -1.40
N PHE A 189 2.56 13.96 -2.71
CA PHE A 189 2.49 15.13 -3.59
C PHE A 189 1.50 15.02 -4.76
N LEU A 190 0.95 13.83 -5.06
CA LEU A 190 0.07 13.62 -6.21
C LEU A 190 -1.28 12.95 -5.87
N VAL A 191 -1.34 12.19 -4.76
CA VAL A 191 -2.54 11.43 -4.37
C VAL A 191 -3.35 12.25 -3.36
N PRO A 192 -4.61 12.62 -3.67
CA PRO A 192 -5.42 13.53 -2.84
C PRO A 192 -6.06 12.87 -1.60
N TYR A 193 -5.60 11.68 -1.23
CA TYR A 193 -6.17 10.85 -0.17
C TYR A 193 -5.07 9.95 0.41
N ALA A 194 -5.32 9.28 1.54
CA ALA A 194 -4.27 8.53 2.22
C ALA A 194 -4.69 7.13 2.69
N ALA A 195 -3.70 6.24 2.74
CA ALA A 195 -3.77 4.95 3.41
C ALA A 195 -2.39 4.63 3.99
N PRO A 196 -2.28 4.10 5.23
CA PRO A 196 -0.97 3.84 5.86
C PRO A 196 -0.05 2.96 5.02
N ARG A 197 -0.64 2.00 4.31
CA ARG A 197 0.10 1.08 3.44
C ARG A 197 0.81 1.75 2.26
N PHE A 198 0.46 2.96 1.84
CA PHE A 198 1.07 3.62 0.69
C PHE A 198 2.57 3.85 0.87
N LEU A 199 2.98 4.18 2.10
CA LEU A 199 4.37 4.45 2.44
C LEU A 199 5.15 3.19 2.84
N LEU A 200 4.53 2.01 2.76
CA LEU A 200 5.14 0.74 3.18
C LEU A 200 6.47 0.43 2.46
N PRO A 201 6.63 0.66 1.13
CA PRO A 201 7.91 0.50 0.47
C PRO A 201 8.99 1.47 1.00
N GLY A 202 8.61 2.72 1.29
CA GLY A 202 9.49 3.69 1.92
C GLY A 202 9.95 3.25 3.30
N TYR A 203 9.02 2.79 4.15
CA TYR A 203 9.33 2.28 5.49
C TYR A 203 10.25 1.06 5.45
N ALA A 204 10.03 0.14 4.52
CA ALA A 204 10.86 -1.06 4.38
C ALA A 204 12.32 -0.73 4.02
N LEU A 205 12.56 0.35 3.27
CA LEU A 205 13.91 0.82 2.97
C LEU A 205 14.53 1.61 4.13
N LEU A 206 13.74 2.48 4.79
CA LEU A 206 14.20 3.29 5.92
C LEU A 206 14.48 2.48 7.20
N VAL A 207 13.87 1.29 7.34
CA VAL A 207 14.14 0.42 8.49
C VAL A 207 15.62 0.00 8.57
N LEU A 208 16.33 -0.05 7.43
CA LEU A 208 17.73 -0.45 7.37
C LEU A 208 18.66 0.57 8.07
N PRO A 209 18.69 1.86 7.68
CA PRO A 209 19.43 2.87 8.46
C PRO A 209 18.86 3.06 9.87
N ALA A 210 17.54 2.95 10.06
CA ALA A 210 16.95 3.04 11.40
C ALA A 210 17.45 1.94 12.35
N ALA A 211 17.63 0.71 11.86
CA ALA A 211 18.17 -0.39 12.64
C ALA A 211 19.61 -0.11 13.11
N LEU A 212 20.45 0.51 12.26
CA LEU A 212 21.79 0.95 12.67
C LEU A 212 21.74 2.03 13.75
N GLY A 213 20.79 2.97 13.63
CA GLY A 213 20.53 3.97 14.66
C GLY A 213 20.12 3.34 15.99
N LEU A 214 19.20 2.38 15.96
CA LEU A 214 18.75 1.65 17.15
C LEU A 214 19.88 0.85 17.79
N LEU A 215 20.72 0.16 16.98
CA LEU A 215 21.90 -0.55 17.48
C LEU A 215 22.90 0.41 18.13
N ALA A 216 23.07 1.61 17.59
CA ALA A 216 23.92 2.62 18.21
C ALA A 216 23.35 3.14 19.53
N ALA A 217 22.04 3.42 19.59
CA ALA A 217 21.35 3.78 20.82
C ALA A 217 21.51 2.69 21.88
N ALA A 218 21.30 1.42 21.51
CA ALA A 218 21.47 0.27 22.39
C ALA A 218 22.92 0.14 22.90
N ARG A 219 23.93 0.31 22.02
CA ARG A 219 25.34 0.32 22.43
C ARG A 219 25.66 1.41 23.45
N ARG A 220 25.07 2.61 23.29
CA ARG A 220 25.25 3.72 24.23
C ARG A 220 24.53 3.46 25.56
N ALA A 221 23.33 2.89 25.49
CA ALA A 221 22.50 2.57 26.63
C ALA A 221 23.13 1.49 27.53
N ARG A 222 23.84 0.50 26.96
CA ARG A 222 24.59 -0.50 27.74
C ARG A 222 25.64 0.09 28.69
N ARG A 223 26.09 1.32 28.45
CA ARG A 223 27.07 2.01 29.31
C ARG A 223 26.42 2.85 30.42
N SER A 224 25.10 2.90 30.50
CA SER A 224 24.39 3.77 31.44
C SER A 224 23.01 3.21 31.77
N ARG A 225 22.84 2.78 33.03
CA ARG A 225 21.57 2.26 33.55
C ARG A 225 20.36 3.16 33.24
N PRO A 226 20.40 4.49 33.46
CA PRO A 226 19.25 5.34 33.12
C PRO A 226 18.95 5.38 31.62
N LEU A 227 19.96 5.37 30.74
CA LEU A 227 19.74 5.30 29.28
C LEU A 227 19.17 3.95 28.85
N ALA A 228 19.58 2.86 29.49
CA ALA A 228 19.01 1.53 29.27
C ALA A 228 17.53 1.49 29.64
N VAL A 229 17.18 2.01 30.82
CA VAL A 229 15.78 2.12 31.26
C VAL A 229 14.97 2.97 30.29
N ALA A 230 15.47 4.16 29.90
CA ALA A 230 14.80 5.04 28.95
C ALA A 230 14.56 4.36 27.59
N LEU A 231 15.57 3.68 27.04
CA LEU A 231 15.43 2.95 25.78
C LEU A 231 14.39 1.82 25.88
N VAL A 232 14.39 1.06 26.97
CA VAL A 232 13.40 0.00 27.21
C VAL A 232 11.99 0.59 27.28
N LEU A 233 11.79 1.70 28.02
CA LEU A 233 10.48 2.36 28.11
C LEU A 233 9.99 2.85 26.75
N VAL A 234 10.87 3.45 25.94
CA VAL A 234 10.54 3.88 24.57
C VAL A 234 10.15 2.68 23.70
N LEU A 235 10.89 1.57 23.76
CA LEU A 235 10.57 0.36 22.98
C LEU A 235 9.25 -0.29 23.43
N LEU A 236 8.99 -0.32 24.73
CA LEU A 236 7.73 -0.82 25.29
C LEU A 236 6.55 0.06 24.88
N GLY A 237 6.70 1.39 24.96
CA GLY A 237 5.68 2.34 24.49
C GLY A 237 5.40 2.18 22.99
N HIS A 238 6.45 2.07 22.18
CA HIS A 238 6.31 1.81 20.74
C HIS A 238 5.56 0.50 20.47
N ALA A 239 5.94 -0.59 21.15
CA ALA A 239 5.27 -1.88 21.02
C ALA A 239 3.81 -1.82 21.45
N ALA A 240 3.49 -1.13 22.55
CA ALA A 240 2.13 -0.96 23.05
C ALA A 240 1.25 -0.24 22.01
N VAL A 241 1.75 0.85 21.39
CA VAL A 241 1.03 1.55 20.32
C VAL A 241 0.84 0.65 19.11
N GLN A 242 1.89 -0.02 18.62
CA GLN A 242 1.77 -0.93 17.47
C GLN A 242 0.77 -2.07 17.71
N ILE A 243 0.82 -2.71 18.88
CA ILE A 243 -0.10 -3.80 19.24
C ILE A 243 -1.54 -3.30 19.33
N THR A 244 -1.75 -2.13 19.94
CA THR A 244 -3.09 -1.53 20.06
C THR A 244 -3.67 -1.24 18.68
N GLN A 245 -2.87 -0.61 17.80
CA GLN A 245 -3.29 -0.32 16.44
C GLN A 245 -3.66 -1.58 15.65
N VAL A 246 -2.78 -2.58 15.69
CA VAL A 246 -3.02 -3.85 14.99
C VAL A 246 -4.30 -4.51 15.51
N ARG A 247 -4.51 -4.60 16.82
CA ARG A 247 -5.71 -5.22 17.40
C ARG A 247 -6.98 -4.49 17.02
N THR A 248 -6.97 -3.16 17.13
CA THR A 248 -8.12 -2.32 16.74
C THR A 248 -8.47 -2.54 15.28
N HIS A 249 -7.50 -2.39 14.38
CA HIS A 249 -7.75 -2.52 12.94
C HIS A 249 -8.08 -3.94 12.49
N VAL A 250 -7.48 -4.97 13.10
CA VAL A 250 -7.86 -6.38 12.86
C VAL A 250 -9.32 -6.59 13.23
N SER A 251 -9.74 -6.18 14.44
CA SER A 251 -11.13 -6.37 14.89
C SER A 251 -12.14 -5.64 13.98
N VAL A 252 -11.80 -4.46 13.47
CA VAL A 252 -12.66 -3.70 12.55
C VAL A 252 -12.74 -4.40 11.20
N GLN A 253 -11.61 -4.85 10.66
CA GLN A 253 -11.58 -5.53 9.37
C GLN A 253 -12.27 -6.90 9.40
N GLU A 254 -12.10 -7.68 10.46
CA GLU A 254 -12.79 -8.97 10.63
C GLU A 254 -14.30 -8.77 10.67
N ARG A 255 -14.78 -7.81 11.47
CA ARG A 255 -16.21 -7.49 11.55
C ARG A 255 -16.78 -6.98 10.21
N ALA A 256 -16.06 -6.10 9.52
CA ALA A 256 -16.47 -5.60 8.22
C ALA A 256 -16.50 -6.70 7.14
N ARG A 257 -15.55 -7.64 7.17
CA ARG A 257 -15.54 -8.82 6.28
C ARG A 257 -16.67 -9.81 6.62
N GLY A 258 -17.00 -9.93 7.91
CA GLY A 258 -18.16 -10.69 8.37
C GLY A 258 -19.48 -10.18 7.76
N ASP A 259 -19.60 -8.87 7.53
CA ASP A 259 -20.77 -8.31 6.83
C ASP A 259 -20.89 -8.85 5.40
N TRP A 260 -19.78 -9.00 4.68
CA TRP A 260 -19.82 -9.55 3.31
C TRP A 260 -20.28 -11.01 3.29
N GLN A 261 -19.87 -11.80 4.29
CA GLN A 261 -20.34 -13.19 4.44
C GLN A 261 -21.84 -13.24 4.75
N ARG A 262 -22.35 -12.36 5.62
CA ARG A 262 -23.79 -12.27 5.93
C ARG A 262 -24.62 -11.83 4.73
N ILE A 263 -24.17 -10.81 4.00
CA ILE A 263 -24.85 -10.36 2.78
C ILE A 263 -24.86 -11.50 1.75
N SER A 264 -23.75 -12.22 1.58
CA SER A 264 -23.66 -13.38 0.70
C SER A 264 -24.60 -14.52 1.11
N ALA A 265 -24.77 -14.76 2.41
CA ALA A 265 -25.73 -15.77 2.92
C ALA A 265 -27.17 -15.41 2.54
N VAL A 266 -27.60 -14.16 2.82
CA VAL A 266 -28.95 -13.69 2.46
C VAL A 266 -29.18 -13.74 0.94
N LEU A 267 -28.18 -13.41 0.12
CA LEU A 267 -28.26 -13.55 -1.33
C LEU A 267 -28.50 -15.01 -1.75
N ARG A 268 -27.75 -15.96 -1.18
CA ARG A 268 -27.92 -17.40 -1.48
C ARG A 268 -29.27 -17.95 -1.02
N GLU A 269 -29.74 -17.53 0.16
CA GLU A 269 -31.06 -17.90 0.69
C GLU A 269 -32.20 -17.42 -0.21
N ASN A 270 -31.99 -16.32 -0.93
CA ASN A 270 -32.94 -15.76 -1.90
C ASN A 270 -32.61 -16.16 -3.35
N GLY A 271 -31.92 -17.29 -3.55
CA GLY A 271 -31.76 -17.91 -4.87
C GLY A 271 -30.62 -17.38 -5.73
N VAL A 272 -29.83 -16.42 -5.26
CA VAL A 272 -28.67 -15.90 -6.02
C VAL A 272 -27.52 -16.90 -5.94
N ARG A 273 -27.16 -17.50 -7.08
CA ARG A 273 -26.05 -18.45 -7.23
C ARG A 273 -25.22 -18.14 -8.48
N PRO A 274 -23.92 -18.51 -8.52
CA PRO A 274 -23.12 -18.39 -9.73
C PRO A 274 -23.70 -19.19 -10.91
N PRO A 275 -23.62 -18.69 -12.16
CA PRO A 275 -23.14 -17.36 -12.56
C PRO A 275 -24.15 -16.25 -12.23
N CYS A 276 -23.68 -15.16 -11.61
CA CYS A 276 -24.51 -14.05 -11.14
C CYS A 276 -23.78 -12.71 -11.32
N LEU A 277 -24.54 -11.64 -11.48
CA LEU A 277 -24.04 -10.27 -11.51
C LEU A 277 -24.68 -9.45 -10.39
N ILE A 278 -23.84 -8.94 -9.48
CA ILE A 278 -24.28 -8.11 -8.37
C ILE A 278 -23.93 -6.65 -8.67
N LYS A 279 -24.93 -5.77 -8.59
CA LYS A 279 -24.72 -4.31 -8.70
C LYS A 279 -24.75 -3.62 -7.35
N GLY A 280 -24.05 -2.50 -7.27
CA GLY A 280 -24.06 -1.62 -6.12
C GLY A 280 -23.01 -0.52 -6.27
N ASN A 281 -22.74 0.16 -5.17
CA ASN A 281 -21.59 1.06 -5.10
C ASN A 281 -20.27 0.27 -5.00
N SER A 282 -19.16 0.93 -4.67
CA SER A 282 -17.84 0.30 -4.51
C SER A 282 -17.80 -0.87 -3.50
N LEU A 283 -18.81 -1.02 -2.64
CA LEU A 283 -18.93 -2.12 -1.69
C LEU A 283 -19.50 -3.41 -2.31
N ALA A 284 -20.01 -3.36 -3.55
CA ALA A 284 -20.48 -4.56 -4.26
C ALA A 284 -19.34 -5.50 -4.65
N ILE A 285 -18.15 -4.96 -4.97
CA ILE A 285 -16.98 -5.74 -5.40
C ILE A 285 -16.59 -6.83 -4.37
N PRO A 286 -16.31 -6.50 -3.08
CA PRO A 286 -15.92 -7.52 -2.11
C PRO A 286 -17.03 -8.52 -1.79
N VAL A 287 -18.31 -8.10 -1.84
CA VAL A 287 -19.43 -9.00 -1.61
C VAL A 287 -19.63 -9.96 -2.78
N ALA A 288 -19.55 -9.46 -4.02
CA ALA A 288 -19.63 -10.29 -5.22
C ALA A 288 -18.51 -11.34 -5.25
N TYR A 289 -17.27 -10.93 -4.94
CA TYR A 289 -16.16 -11.87 -4.78
C TYR A 289 -16.45 -12.95 -3.73
N THR A 290 -16.98 -12.55 -2.56
CA THR A 290 -17.35 -13.49 -1.48
C THR A 290 -18.49 -14.44 -1.90
N ALA A 291 -19.40 -13.98 -2.75
CA ALA A 291 -20.52 -14.77 -3.27
C ALA A 291 -20.17 -15.62 -4.51
N GLY A 292 -18.97 -15.47 -5.09
CA GLY A 292 -18.60 -16.09 -6.36
C GLY A 292 -19.30 -15.48 -7.59
N CYS A 293 -19.80 -14.24 -7.47
CA CYS A 293 -20.47 -13.50 -8.53
C CYS A 293 -19.54 -12.47 -9.18
N ALA A 294 -19.89 -12.02 -10.39
CA ALA A 294 -19.35 -10.80 -10.96
C ALA A 294 -19.95 -9.54 -10.29
N SER A 295 -19.24 -8.42 -10.35
CA SER A 295 -19.72 -7.11 -9.89
C SER A 295 -19.76 -6.08 -11.01
N ALA A 296 -20.77 -5.22 -11.01
CA ALA A 296 -20.83 -4.07 -11.90
C ALA A 296 -21.33 -2.81 -11.17
N GLY A 297 -21.04 -1.65 -11.75
CA GLY A 297 -21.60 -0.38 -11.31
C GLY A 297 -23.11 -0.31 -11.55
N MET A 298 -23.77 0.67 -10.91
CA MET A 298 -25.22 0.84 -11.03
C MET A 298 -25.66 1.18 -12.46
N ASP A 299 -24.83 1.93 -13.20
CA ASP A 299 -25.12 2.42 -14.55
C ASP A 299 -24.68 1.46 -15.67
N ASP A 300 -24.07 0.32 -15.30
CA ASP A 300 -23.68 -0.71 -16.26
C ASP A 300 -24.94 -1.27 -16.95
N PRO A 301 -24.97 -1.48 -18.28
CA PRO A 301 -26.16 -1.96 -18.98
C PRO A 301 -26.45 -3.45 -18.71
N ALA A 302 -25.49 -4.24 -18.22
CA ALA A 302 -25.67 -5.67 -18.03
C ALA A 302 -26.77 -5.98 -16.98
N PRO A 303 -27.59 -7.02 -17.20
CA PRO A 303 -28.69 -7.35 -16.29
C PRO A 303 -28.16 -7.83 -14.93
N ALA A 304 -28.52 -7.12 -13.87
CA ALA A 304 -28.18 -7.53 -12.50
C ALA A 304 -29.06 -8.70 -12.02
N THR A 305 -28.47 -9.67 -11.32
CA THR A 305 -29.17 -10.70 -10.55
C THR A 305 -29.64 -10.14 -9.19
N ALA A 306 -28.83 -9.27 -8.58
CA ALA A 306 -29.15 -8.63 -7.32
C ALA A 306 -28.49 -7.25 -7.20
N VAL A 307 -29.04 -6.42 -6.32
CA VAL A 307 -28.52 -5.10 -5.95
C VAL A 307 -28.23 -5.07 -4.47
N ILE A 308 -27.03 -4.63 -4.09
CA ILE A 308 -26.67 -4.39 -2.69
C ILE A 308 -26.89 -2.91 -2.37
N LEU A 309 -27.60 -2.67 -1.27
CA LEU A 309 -27.99 -1.35 -0.81
C LEU A 309 -27.55 -1.16 0.65
N ARG A 310 -27.09 0.05 0.98
CA ARG A 310 -26.83 0.45 2.38
C ARG A 310 -27.43 1.81 2.64
N ARG A 311 -28.44 1.88 3.51
CA ARG A 311 -29.15 3.12 3.89
C ARG A 311 -29.57 3.96 2.67
N THR A 312 -29.93 3.30 1.58
CA THR A 312 -30.37 3.91 0.33
C THR A 312 -31.48 3.07 -0.27
N ASP A 313 -32.26 3.69 -1.14
CA ASP A 313 -33.33 3.02 -1.86
C ASP A 313 -32.82 2.36 -3.14
N PRO A 314 -33.51 1.32 -3.64
CA PRO A 314 -33.18 0.72 -4.92
C PRO A 314 -33.29 1.75 -6.06
N PRO A 315 -32.49 1.57 -7.13
CA PRO A 315 -32.64 2.37 -8.35
C PRO A 315 -34.01 2.11 -8.97
N ARG A 316 -34.47 3.04 -9.82
CA ARG A 316 -35.82 2.96 -10.44
C ARG A 316 -36.11 1.60 -11.08
N TRP A 317 -35.12 1.00 -11.76
CA TRP A 317 -35.25 -0.29 -12.45
C TRP A 317 -35.31 -1.52 -11.53
N ALA A 318 -34.99 -1.39 -10.24
CA ALA A 318 -35.09 -2.46 -9.23
C ALA A 318 -36.01 -2.09 -8.06
N ARG A 319 -36.85 -1.06 -8.23
CA ARG A 319 -37.73 -0.56 -7.15
C ARG A 319 -38.73 -1.62 -6.70
N ASP A 320 -39.23 -2.41 -7.63
CA ASP A 320 -40.26 -3.43 -7.39
C ASP A 320 -39.66 -4.81 -7.03
N TRP A 321 -38.33 -4.91 -6.90
CA TRP A 321 -37.68 -6.16 -6.57
C TRP A 321 -37.84 -6.49 -5.08
N PRO A 322 -38.05 -7.77 -4.72
CA PRO A 322 -38.08 -8.21 -3.34
C PRO A 322 -36.84 -7.74 -2.55
N ARG A 323 -37.06 -6.85 -1.59
CA ARG A 323 -36.03 -6.34 -0.69
C ARG A 323 -35.94 -7.23 0.55
N ARG A 324 -34.71 -7.56 0.94
CA ARG A 324 -34.40 -8.37 2.12
C ARG A 324 -33.38 -7.63 2.99
N PRO A 325 -33.70 -7.36 4.27
CA PRO A 325 -32.71 -6.78 5.18
C PRO A 325 -31.59 -7.80 5.46
N VAL A 326 -30.40 -7.31 5.78
CA VAL A 326 -29.28 -8.15 6.23
C VAL A 326 -29.01 -7.86 7.71
N PRO A 327 -29.63 -8.61 8.64
CA PRO A 327 -29.49 -8.37 10.07
C PRO A 327 -28.11 -8.76 10.60
N GLY A 328 -27.80 -8.33 11.83
CA GLY A 328 -26.58 -8.72 12.53
C GLY A 328 -25.28 -8.20 11.93
N THR A 329 -25.34 -7.20 11.06
CA THR A 329 -24.16 -6.59 10.44
C THR A 329 -23.50 -5.58 11.38
N TYR A 330 -22.16 -5.56 11.36
CA TYR A 330 -21.35 -4.58 12.08
C TYR A 330 -21.63 -3.16 11.58
N ASN A 331 -21.71 -2.99 10.26
CA ASN A 331 -22.19 -1.76 9.63
C ASN A 331 -23.70 -1.86 9.41
N PRO A 332 -24.56 -1.12 10.13
CA PRO A 332 -25.99 -1.28 10.01
C PRO A 332 -26.56 -0.68 8.71
N GLY A 333 -27.78 -1.13 8.36
CA GLY A 333 -28.57 -0.61 7.25
C GLY A 333 -28.34 -1.29 5.91
N TRP A 334 -27.75 -2.50 5.90
CA TRP A 334 -27.63 -3.32 4.70
C TRP A 334 -28.96 -3.98 4.31
N SER A 335 -29.21 -4.01 3.02
CA SER A 335 -30.29 -4.79 2.41
C SER A 335 -29.89 -5.22 1.01
N VAL A 336 -30.49 -6.30 0.51
CA VAL A 336 -30.35 -6.75 -0.87
C VAL A 336 -31.70 -6.70 -1.56
N ALA A 337 -31.71 -6.32 -2.84
CA ALA A 337 -32.86 -6.46 -3.72
C ALA A 337 -32.53 -7.53 -4.76
N VAL A 338 -33.33 -8.59 -4.82
CA VAL A 338 -33.08 -9.73 -5.72
C VAL A 338 -34.06 -9.70 -6.87
N ARG A 339 -33.59 -9.94 -8.08
CA ARG A 339 -34.47 -10.02 -9.25
C ARG A 339 -35.51 -11.14 -9.02
N PRO A 340 -36.82 -10.87 -9.23
CA PRO A 340 -37.87 -11.87 -9.08
C PRO A 340 -37.65 -13.14 -9.91
#